data_AF-A0AAW1NVS9-F1
#
_entry.id   AF-A0AAW1NVS9-F1
#
_cell.length_a   1.000
_cell.length_b   1.000
_cell.length_c   1.000
_cell.angle_alpha   90.00
_cell.angle_beta   90.00
_cell.angle_gamma   90.00
#
_symmetry.space_group_name_H-M   'P 1'
#
loop_
_entity.id
_entity.type
_entity.pdbx_description
1 polymer ?
#
loop_
_entity_poly.entity_id
_entity_poly.type
_entity_poly.pdbx_seq_one_letter_code
_entity_poly.pdbx_strand_id
1 'polypeptide(L)'
;MAGSGAETWSFHFGWSGLEGYGDDQITVQDNRATWNSCGLVRQVYECENTILQACWCLFDGPGQEHTRTLCLLHASSLSTFNLQGDHAVIPLPCHFLHLHPLPVGVLLSGATSGAPHTLMHALEEPRRLSVSDGRQSKPEGQWKGESVLWTSQDCPYAATVNENLGRVAVWQASQAT
;
A
#
# COMPACT_ATOMS: atom_id res chain seq x y z
N MET A 1 -8.48 31.82 15.44
CA MET A 1 -8.11 30.48 15.94
C MET A 1 -8.99 29.48 15.22
N ALA A 2 -8.53 28.98 14.07
CA ALA A 2 -9.23 27.91 13.35
C ALA A 2 -8.77 26.59 13.97
N GLY A 3 -9.71 25.79 14.49
CA GLY A 3 -9.39 24.46 14.99
C GLY A 3 -8.93 23.59 13.83
N SER A 4 -7.68 23.14 13.88
CA SER A 4 -7.21 22.04 13.03
C SER A 4 -7.91 20.77 13.50
N GLY A 5 -9.09 20.49 12.94
CA GLY A 5 -9.69 19.18 13.09
C GLY A 5 -8.74 18.18 12.41
N ALA A 6 -7.96 17.45 13.22
CA ALA A 6 -7.17 16.35 12.70
C ALA A 6 -8.16 15.32 12.14
N GLU A 7 -8.21 15.19 10.82
CA GLU A 7 -9.07 14.20 10.16
C GLU A 7 -8.64 12.82 10.64
N THR A 8 -9.56 12.14 11.32
CA THR A 8 -9.37 10.78 11.77
C THR A 8 -10.10 9.88 10.80
N TRP A 9 -9.39 8.91 10.23
CA TRP A 9 -9.96 7.93 9.34
C TRP A 9 -9.66 6.52 9.85
N SER A 10 -10.56 5.58 9.52
CA SER A 10 -10.46 4.20 9.96
C SER A 10 -10.69 3.24 8.81
N PHE A 11 -9.89 2.18 8.76
CA PHE A 11 -10.06 1.08 7.81
C PHE A 11 -10.35 -0.21 8.57
N HIS A 12 -11.32 -0.98 8.07
CA HIS A 12 -11.64 -2.31 8.57
C HIS A 12 -11.02 -3.35 7.65
N PHE A 13 -10.45 -4.39 8.23
CA PHE A 13 -9.92 -5.52 7.50
C PHE A 13 -10.51 -6.82 8.05
N GLY A 14 -11.20 -7.57 7.19
CA GLY A 14 -11.60 -8.94 7.47
C GLY A 14 -10.60 -9.90 6.83
N TRP A 15 -9.89 -10.68 7.64
CA TRP A 15 -9.06 -11.79 7.16
C TRP A 15 -9.83 -13.09 7.41
N SER A 16 -10.12 -13.87 6.37
CA SER A 16 -10.89 -15.12 6.49
C SER A 16 -10.03 -16.33 6.88
N GLY A 17 -8.95 -16.12 7.63
CA GLY A 17 -8.09 -17.18 8.16
C GLY A 17 -8.55 -17.61 9.54
N LEU A 18 -9.49 -18.57 9.58
CA LEU A 18 -9.86 -19.56 10.61
C LEU A 18 -9.69 -19.33 12.15
N GLU A 19 -9.27 -18.17 12.67
CA GLU A 19 -9.25 -17.89 14.11
C GLU A 19 -9.76 -16.48 14.41
N GLY A 20 -11.01 -16.39 14.87
CA GLY A 20 -11.55 -15.23 15.57
C GLY A 20 -12.23 -14.18 14.70
N TYR A 21 -13.55 -14.05 14.86
CA TYR A 21 -14.37 -12.92 14.39
C TYR A 21 -13.99 -11.62 15.13
N GLY A 22 -12.85 -11.04 14.77
CA GLY A 22 -12.42 -9.74 15.25
C GLY A 22 -12.26 -8.78 14.08
N ASP A 23 -13.04 -7.70 14.07
CA ASP A 23 -12.79 -6.59 13.15
C ASP A 23 -11.46 -5.95 13.53
N ASP A 24 -10.38 -6.32 12.81
CA ASP A 24 -9.13 -5.59 12.84
C ASP A 24 -9.36 -4.22 12.21
N GLN A 25 -9.05 -3.17 12.97
CA GLN A 25 -9.24 -1.80 12.55
C GLN A 25 -7.97 -1.00 12.75
N ILE A 26 -7.59 -0.21 11.75
CA ILE A 26 -6.53 0.78 11.87
C ILE A 26 -7.17 2.15 11.86
N THR A 27 -6.92 2.93 12.91
CA THR A 27 -7.32 4.35 12.97
C THR A 27 -6.07 5.21 12.88
N VAL A 28 -6.10 6.24 12.04
CA VAL A 28 -4.99 7.17 11.90
C VAL A 28 -5.44 8.59 12.20
N GLN A 29 -4.60 9.27 12.97
CA GLN A 29 -4.75 10.67 13.33
C GLN A 29 -3.37 11.34 13.22
N ASP A 30 -3.20 12.21 12.23
CA ASP A 30 -1.94 12.88 11.92
C ASP A 30 -0.77 11.90 11.76
N ASN A 31 0.20 11.89 12.68
CA ASN A 31 1.39 11.03 12.65
C ASN A 31 1.25 9.76 13.51
N ARG A 32 0.05 9.46 14.01
CA ARG A 32 -0.22 8.33 14.89
C ARG A 32 -1.22 7.35 14.27
N ALA A 33 -0.85 6.08 14.25
CA ALA A 33 -1.75 4.98 13.90
C ALA A 33 -2.06 4.10 15.13
N THR A 34 -3.30 3.66 15.28
CA THR A 34 -3.74 2.76 16.35
C THR A 34 -4.39 1.53 15.73
N TRP A 35 -3.82 0.35 16.01
CA TRP A 35 -4.43 -0.93 15.68
C TRP A 35 -5.34 -1.39 16.81
N ASN A 36 -6.61 -1.54 16.48
CA ASN A 36 -7.63 -2.14 17.31
C ASN A 36 -8.03 -3.50 16.76
N SER A 37 -8.36 -4.44 17.64
CA SER A 37 -8.87 -5.75 17.27
C SER A 37 -9.89 -6.16 18.32
N CYS A 38 -11.09 -6.54 17.88
CA CYS A 38 -12.24 -6.80 18.77
C CYS A 38 -12.55 -5.63 19.73
N GLY A 39 -12.38 -4.38 19.29
CA GLY A 39 -12.60 -3.18 20.11
C GLY A 39 -11.53 -2.89 21.17
N LEU A 40 -10.44 -3.67 21.21
CA LEU A 40 -9.30 -3.45 22.10
C LEU A 40 -8.11 -2.89 21.34
N VAL A 41 -7.41 -1.91 21.92
CA VAL A 41 -6.15 -1.41 21.39
C VAL A 41 -5.10 -2.52 21.50
N ARG A 42 -4.59 -2.97 20.36
CA ARG A 42 -3.49 -3.93 20.26
C ARG A 42 -2.15 -3.24 20.28
N GLN A 43 -1.99 -2.20 19.46
CA GLN A 43 -0.74 -1.48 19.29
C GLN A 43 -0.97 -0.04 18.85
N VAL A 44 -0.07 0.84 19.27
CA VAL A 44 0.00 2.23 18.83
C VAL A 44 1.35 2.43 18.12
N TYR A 45 1.31 3.04 16.95
CA TYR A 45 2.47 3.39 16.15
C TYR A 45 2.56 4.91 16.08
N GLU A 46 3.68 5.46 16.53
CA GLU A 46 3.97 6.89 16.43
C GLU A 46 5.08 7.08 15.40
N CYS A 47 4.80 7.91 14.39
CA CYS A 47 5.75 8.25 13.33
C CYS A 47 6.22 9.69 13.49
N GLU A 48 7.38 10.02 12.94
CA GLU A 48 7.87 11.41 12.93
C GLU A 48 7.05 12.32 12.01
N ASN A 49 6.50 11.74 10.94
CA ASN A 49 5.78 12.47 9.89
C ASN A 49 4.30 12.11 9.86
N THR A 50 3.46 13.04 9.39
CA THR A 50 2.04 12.81 9.12
C THR A 50 1.85 11.59 8.22
N ILE A 51 0.88 10.75 8.57
CA ILE A 51 0.49 9.56 7.84
C ILE A 51 -0.60 9.93 6.84
N LEU A 52 -0.33 9.70 5.56
CA LEU A 52 -1.25 9.97 4.45
C LEU A 52 -2.21 8.80 4.22
N GLN A 53 -1.71 7.57 4.36
CA GLN A 53 -2.49 6.37 4.18
C GLN A 53 -1.88 5.22 4.98
N ALA A 54 -2.70 4.26 5.40
CA ALA A 54 -2.26 3.03 6.05
C ALA A 54 -2.89 1.81 5.37
N CYS A 55 -2.14 0.72 5.27
CA CYS A 55 -2.67 -0.55 4.77
C CYS A 55 -1.91 -1.74 5.36
N TRP A 56 -2.61 -2.85 5.57
CA TRP A 56 -1.98 -4.14 5.80
C TRP A 56 -1.55 -4.73 4.46
N CYS A 57 -0.29 -5.13 4.38
CA CYS A 57 0.30 -5.70 3.18
C CYS A 57 1.06 -6.98 3.52
N LEU A 58 1.29 -7.79 2.50
CA LEU A 58 2.11 -8.99 2.58
C LEU A 58 3.45 -8.69 1.92
N PHE A 59 4.56 -8.94 2.61
CA PHE A 59 5.89 -8.93 2.01
C PHE A 59 6.47 -10.35 2.04
N ASP A 60 7.37 -10.66 1.11
CA ASP A 60 8.12 -11.92 1.19
C ASP A 60 8.95 -11.96 2.47
N GLY A 61 8.84 -13.05 3.23
CA GLY A 61 9.65 -13.31 4.41
C GLY A 61 10.69 -14.40 4.16
N PRO A 62 11.62 -14.61 5.12
CA PRO A 62 12.53 -15.73 5.06
C PRO A 62 11.75 -17.06 5.07
N GLY A 63 12.06 -17.95 4.13
CA GLY A 63 11.47 -19.30 4.10
C GLY A 63 10.16 -19.46 3.32
N GLN A 64 9.86 -18.58 2.36
CA GLN A 64 8.64 -18.63 1.50
C GLN A 64 7.32 -18.35 2.23
N GLU A 65 7.37 -17.85 3.47
CA GLU A 65 6.18 -17.38 4.18
C GLU A 65 6.03 -15.87 4.00
N HIS A 66 4.85 -15.41 3.59
CA HIS A 66 4.56 -13.99 3.51
C HIS A 66 4.35 -13.41 4.91
N THR A 67 5.02 -12.30 5.19
CA THR A 67 4.91 -11.60 6.47
C THR A 67 3.88 -10.48 6.37
N ARG A 68 2.84 -10.55 7.20
CA ARG A 68 1.86 -9.47 7.35
C ARG A 68 2.52 -8.26 8.01
N THR A 69 2.43 -7.13 7.32
CA THR A 69 3.14 -5.90 7.66
C THR A 69 2.23 -4.70 7.50
N LEU A 70 2.13 -3.87 8.53
CA LEU A 70 1.44 -2.58 8.44
C LEU A 70 2.34 -1.59 7.72
N CYS A 71 1.83 -1.03 6.64
CA CYS A 71 2.48 0.02 5.87
C CYS A 71 1.82 1.36 6.14
N LEU A 72 2.61 2.36 6.53
CA LEU A 72 2.18 3.74 6.77
C LEU A 72 2.88 4.66 5.75
N LEU A 73 2.11 5.19 4.80
CA LEU A 73 2.61 6.08 3.75
C LEU A 73 2.74 7.50 4.29
N HIS A 74 3.90 8.11 4.08
CA HIS A 74 4.19 9.51 4.35
C HIS A 74 4.54 10.25 3.05
N ALA A 75 4.76 11.56 3.14
CA ALA A 75 5.06 12.37 1.97
C ALA A 75 6.35 11.98 1.23
N SER A 76 7.37 11.49 1.95
CA SER A 76 8.69 11.15 1.40
C SER A 76 9.23 9.80 1.86
N SER A 77 8.44 9.03 2.61
CA SER A 77 8.86 7.74 3.15
C SER A 77 7.68 6.78 3.33
N LEU A 78 7.99 5.50 3.45
CA LEU A 78 7.06 4.45 3.86
C LEU A 78 7.59 3.82 5.15
N SER A 79 6.81 3.86 6.23
CA SER A 79 7.13 3.13 7.45
C SER A 79 6.46 1.76 7.42
N THR A 80 7.19 0.70 7.75
CA THR A 80 6.67 -0.67 7.78
C THR A 80 6.85 -1.29 9.15
N PHE A 81 5.80 -1.90 9.69
CA PHE A 81 5.81 -2.59 10.98
C PHE A 81 5.29 -4.01 10.81
N ASN A 82 6.14 -5.01 11.00
CA ASN A 82 5.69 -6.41 10.96
C ASN A 82 5.18 -6.87 12.34
N LEU A 83 4.51 -8.03 12.37
CA LEU A 83 3.98 -8.60 13.62
C LEU A 83 5.06 -9.15 14.56
N GLN A 84 6.30 -9.30 14.09
CA GLN A 84 7.45 -9.73 14.90
C GLN A 84 8.12 -8.55 15.63
N GLY A 85 7.71 -7.32 15.32
CA GLY A 85 8.25 -6.10 15.91
C GLY A 85 9.34 -5.42 15.09
N ASP A 86 9.67 -5.94 13.90
CA ASP A 86 10.61 -5.25 13.01
C ASP A 86 9.96 -4.00 12.43
N HIS A 87 10.79 -2.95 12.37
CA HIS A 87 10.42 -1.66 11.85
C HIS A 87 11.46 -1.18 10.84
N ALA A 88 10.99 -0.71 9.69
CA ALA A 88 11.83 -0.07 8.68
C ALA A 88 11.17 1.21 8.18
N VAL A 89 11.99 2.20 7.85
CA VAL A 89 11.57 3.45 7.19
C VAL A 89 12.27 3.49 5.84
N ILE A 90 11.49 3.40 4.77
CA ILE A 90 11.98 3.33 3.39
C ILE A 90 11.83 4.72 2.76
N PRO A 91 12.93 5.38 2.34
CA PRO A 91 12.84 6.62 1.57
C PRO A 91 12.14 6.39 0.23
N LEU A 92 11.24 7.29 -0.14
CA LEU A 92 10.53 7.22 -1.42
C LEU A 92 11.22 8.11 -2.46
N PRO A 93 11.36 7.65 -3.72
CA PRO A 93 12.03 8.40 -4.78
C PRO A 93 11.25 9.65 -5.22
N CYS A 94 9.95 9.71 -4.92
CA CYS A 94 9.07 10.85 -5.16
C CYS A 94 7.86 10.81 -4.21
N HIS A 95 7.03 11.84 -4.26
CA HIS A 95 5.80 11.92 -3.48
C HIS A 95 4.70 11.06 -4.11
N PHE A 96 4.16 10.10 -3.36
CA PHE A 96 3.01 9.28 -3.75
C PHE A 96 1.79 9.63 -2.91
N LEU A 97 0.61 9.52 -3.52
CA LEU A 97 -0.66 9.83 -2.87
C LEU A 97 -1.39 8.58 -2.38
N HIS A 98 -1.10 7.43 -3.00
CA HIS A 98 -1.84 6.22 -2.75
C HIS A 98 -0.93 5.01 -2.56
N LEU A 99 -1.33 4.15 -1.63
CA LEU A 99 -0.75 2.86 -1.35
C LEU A 99 -1.80 1.78 -1.57
N HIS A 100 -1.48 0.77 -2.37
CA HIS A 100 -2.37 -0.33 -2.68
C HIS A 100 -1.68 -1.67 -2.37
N PRO A 101 -2.31 -2.54 -1.58
CA PRO A 101 -1.74 -3.84 -1.28
C PRO A 101 -1.83 -4.74 -2.52
N LEU A 102 -0.78 -5.53 -2.76
CA LEU A 102 -0.71 -6.57 -3.80
C LEU A 102 -0.64 -7.95 -3.12
N PRO A 103 -0.78 -9.07 -3.86
CA PRO A 103 -0.60 -10.40 -3.26
C PRO A 103 0.75 -10.57 -2.57
N VAL A 104 1.77 -9.93 -3.14
CA VAL A 104 3.08 -9.74 -2.52
C VAL A 104 3.52 -8.31 -2.84
N GLY A 105 3.92 -7.59 -1.80
CA GLY A 105 4.37 -6.21 -1.86
C GLY A 105 3.25 -5.18 -1.88
N VAL A 106 3.63 -3.98 -2.30
CA VAL A 106 2.74 -2.83 -2.41
C VAL A 106 2.95 -2.09 -3.73
N LEU A 107 1.88 -1.47 -4.22
CA LEU A 107 1.88 -0.52 -5.33
C LEU A 107 1.70 0.90 -4.77
N LEU A 108 2.66 1.77 -5.09
CA LEU A 108 2.67 3.19 -4.79
C LEU A 108 2.22 3.96 -6.04
N SER A 109 1.14 4.73 -5.95
CA SER A 109 0.54 5.42 -7.09
C SER A 109 0.21 6.89 -6.78
N GLY A 110 -0.25 7.62 -7.80
CA GLY A 110 -0.52 9.06 -7.70
C GLY A 110 0.75 9.91 -7.58
N ALA A 111 1.87 9.45 -8.14
CA ALA A 111 3.12 10.19 -8.10
C ALA A 111 2.97 11.58 -8.76
N THR A 112 3.46 12.64 -8.11
CA THR A 112 3.41 14.01 -8.67
C THR A 112 4.16 14.13 -9.99
N SER A 113 5.16 13.29 -10.19
CA SER A 113 5.95 13.21 -11.41
C SER A 113 6.45 11.79 -11.63
N GLY A 114 5.68 10.96 -12.33
CA GLY A 114 6.18 9.68 -12.83
C GLY A 114 5.18 8.53 -12.85
N ALA A 115 5.69 7.37 -13.23
CA ALA A 115 4.98 6.10 -13.17
C ALA A 115 4.85 5.61 -11.72
N PRO A 116 3.87 4.75 -11.42
CA PRO A 116 3.76 4.11 -10.12
C PRO A 116 4.99 3.23 -9.84
N HIS A 117 5.21 2.94 -8.56
CA HIS A 117 6.32 2.11 -8.10
C HIS A 117 5.79 0.90 -7.32
N THR A 118 6.53 -0.19 -7.33
CA THR A 118 6.28 -1.35 -6.50
C THR A 118 7.39 -1.53 -5.49
N LEU A 119 7.04 -2.08 -4.34
CA LEU A 119 7.99 -2.51 -3.33
C LEU A 119 7.62 -3.94 -2.93
N MET A 120 8.53 -4.88 -3.16
CA MET A 120 8.26 -6.32 -2.96
C MET A 120 8.76 -6.83 -1.61
N HIS A 121 9.66 -6.09 -0.95
CA HIS A 121 10.20 -6.40 0.36
C HIS A 121 10.48 -5.10 1.14
N ALA A 122 10.24 -5.09 2.45
CA ALA A 122 10.36 -3.89 3.29
C ALA A 122 11.79 -3.33 3.41
N LEU A 123 12.80 -4.10 3.03
CA LEU A 123 14.21 -3.68 3.03
C LEU A 123 14.74 -3.34 1.62
N GLU A 124 13.89 -3.41 0.59
CA GLU A 124 14.26 -3.05 -0.77
C GLU A 124 13.97 -1.58 -1.07
N GLU A 125 14.57 -1.08 -2.16
CA GLU A 125 14.20 0.21 -2.73
C GLU A 125 12.95 0.06 -3.63
N PRO A 126 12.00 1.02 -3.59
CA PRO A 126 10.85 1.02 -4.49
C PRO A 126 11.29 1.07 -5.96
N ARG A 127 10.77 0.16 -6.78
CA ARG A 127 11.11 0.04 -8.20
C ARG A 127 9.98 0.57 -9.06
N ARG A 128 10.31 1.21 -10.18
CA ARG A 128 9.30 1.68 -11.13
C ARG A 128 8.53 0.48 -11.73
N LEU A 129 7.21 0.58 -11.77
CA LEU A 129 6.36 -0.43 -12.40
C LEU A 129 6.61 -0.46 -13.90
N SER A 130 6.74 -1.65 -14.48
CA SER A 130 6.72 -1.87 -15.92
C SER A 130 5.36 -2.40 -16.35
N VAL A 131 4.89 -1.97 -17.52
CA VAL A 131 3.59 -2.38 -18.08
C VAL A 131 3.81 -3.04 -19.44
N SER A 132 3.08 -4.11 -19.70
CA SER A 132 3.12 -4.86 -20.96
C SER A 132 1.69 -5.14 -21.43
N ASP A 133 1.44 -4.99 -22.72
CA ASP A 133 0.18 -5.37 -23.38
C ASP A 133 0.25 -6.79 -24.01
N GLY A 134 1.26 -7.57 -23.64
CA GLY A 134 1.52 -8.90 -24.21
C GLY A 134 2.18 -8.87 -25.60
N ARG A 135 2.37 -7.69 -26.22
CA ARG A 135 3.09 -7.53 -27.50
C ARG A 135 4.41 -6.80 -27.32
N GLN A 136 4.47 -5.78 -26.47
CA GLN A 136 5.69 -5.07 -26.10
C GLN A 136 5.61 -4.57 -24.66
N SER A 137 6.68 -4.78 -23.89
CA SER A 137 6.86 -4.07 -22.62
C SER A 137 7.20 -2.61 -22.92
N LYS A 138 6.41 -1.67 -22.39
CA LYS A 138 6.72 -0.23 -22.47
C LYS A 138 6.77 0.32 -21.05
N PRO A 139 7.89 0.95 -20.65
CA PRO A 139 8.12 1.31 -19.26
C PRO A 139 7.15 2.35 -18.70
N GLU A 140 6.49 3.18 -19.53
CA GLU A 140 5.67 4.29 -19.00
C GLU A 140 4.43 4.66 -19.84
N GLY A 141 4.49 4.49 -21.17
CA GLY A 141 3.46 5.04 -22.06
C GLY A 141 2.05 4.50 -21.84
N GLN A 142 1.91 3.27 -21.35
CA GLN A 142 0.61 2.63 -21.14
C GLN A 142 -0.07 3.02 -19.83
N TRP A 143 0.69 3.42 -18.81
CA TRP A 143 0.13 3.83 -17.51
C TRP A 143 -0.22 5.32 -17.45
N LYS A 144 0.08 6.10 -18.50
CA LYS A 144 -0.12 7.55 -18.45
C LYS A 144 -1.61 7.91 -18.28
N GLY A 145 -1.92 8.55 -17.16
CA GLY A 145 -3.28 8.96 -16.81
C GLY A 145 -4.14 7.84 -16.21
N GLU A 146 -3.55 6.68 -15.89
CA GLU A 146 -4.22 5.60 -15.18
C GLU A 146 -4.24 5.90 -13.67
N SER A 147 -5.41 5.78 -13.05
CA SER A 147 -5.61 5.80 -11.60
C SER A 147 -6.08 4.44 -11.12
N VAL A 148 -5.54 3.95 -10.01
CA VAL A 148 -5.90 2.64 -9.46
C VAL A 148 -7.29 2.70 -8.84
N LEU A 149 -8.21 1.86 -9.31
CA LEU A 149 -9.53 1.70 -8.73
C LEU A 149 -9.55 0.60 -7.67
N TRP A 150 -8.82 -0.50 -7.91
CA TRP A 150 -8.87 -1.68 -7.07
C TRP A 150 -7.62 -2.55 -7.23
N THR A 151 -7.20 -3.18 -6.13
CA THR A 151 -6.20 -4.25 -6.08
C THR A 151 -6.68 -5.33 -5.11
N SER A 152 -6.08 -6.52 -5.19
CA SER A 152 -6.34 -7.63 -4.27
C SER A 152 -5.05 -8.22 -3.73
N GLN A 153 -5.11 -8.72 -2.50
CA GLN A 153 -4.06 -9.58 -1.93
C GLN A 153 -4.31 -11.06 -2.26
N ASP A 154 -5.53 -11.44 -2.61
CA ASP A 154 -5.92 -12.83 -2.85
C ASP A 154 -5.75 -13.25 -4.32
N CYS A 155 -5.62 -12.29 -5.23
CA CYS A 155 -5.42 -12.57 -6.65
C CYS A 155 -4.54 -11.51 -7.31
N PRO A 156 -3.79 -11.88 -8.37
CA PRO A 156 -2.80 -11.00 -8.98
C PRO A 156 -3.44 -10.03 -9.98
N TYR A 157 -4.61 -9.47 -9.66
CA TYR A 157 -5.31 -8.55 -10.55
C TYR A 157 -5.46 -7.16 -9.95
N ALA A 158 -5.37 -6.15 -10.80
CA ALA A 158 -5.64 -4.76 -10.46
C ALA A 158 -6.53 -4.14 -11.53
N ALA A 159 -7.39 -3.21 -11.13
CA ALA A 159 -8.21 -2.42 -12.05
C ALA A 159 -7.78 -0.96 -12.00
N THR A 160 -7.66 -0.33 -13.17
CA THR A 160 -7.41 1.10 -13.29
C THR A 160 -8.47 1.78 -14.14
N VAL A 161 -8.62 3.08 -13.95
CA VAL A 161 -9.41 3.96 -14.81
C VAL A 161 -8.50 5.01 -15.45
N ASN A 162 -8.76 5.27 -16.72
CA ASN A 162 -8.23 6.39 -17.46
C ASN A 162 -9.38 7.28 -17.88
N GLU A 163 -9.64 8.33 -17.09
CA GLU A 163 -10.76 9.24 -17.33
C GLU A 163 -10.62 9.97 -18.66
N ASN A 164 -9.39 10.33 -19.04
CA ASN A 164 -9.10 11.00 -20.32
C ASN A 164 -9.48 10.14 -21.53
N LEU A 165 -9.39 8.82 -21.39
CA LEU A 165 -9.75 7.85 -22.43
C LEU A 165 -11.14 7.22 -22.22
N GLY A 166 -11.83 7.54 -21.12
CA GLY A 166 -13.10 6.93 -20.74
C GLY A 166 -13.01 5.40 -20.61
N ARG A 167 -11.87 4.86 -20.16
CA ARG A 167 -11.59 3.42 -20.17
C ARG A 167 -11.31 2.88 -18.77
N VAL A 168 -11.80 1.67 -18.50
CA VAL A 168 -11.34 0.83 -17.39
C VAL A 168 -10.49 -0.30 -17.95
N ALA A 169 -9.34 -0.58 -17.32
CA ALA A 169 -8.44 -1.66 -17.68
C ALA A 169 -8.24 -2.61 -16.49
N VAL A 170 -8.07 -3.90 -16.79
CA VAL A 170 -7.69 -4.92 -15.81
C VAL A 170 -6.29 -5.42 -16.16
N TRP A 171 -5.43 -5.45 -15.16
CA TRP A 171 -4.02 -5.82 -15.27
C TRP A 171 -3.76 -7.05 -14.45
N GLN A 172 -2.85 -7.90 -14.91
CA GLN A 172 -2.28 -8.97 -14.10
C GLN A 172 -0.92 -8.51 -13.56
N ALA A 173 -0.76 -8.53 -12.24
CA ALA A 173 0.51 -8.29 -11.58
C ALA A 173 1.35 -9.57 -11.62
N SER A 174 2.59 -9.46 -12.11
CA SER A 174 3.54 -10.57 -12.14
C SER A 174 4.95 -10.04 -11.87
N GLN A 175 5.76 -10.80 -11.15
CA GLN A 175 7.19 -10.51 -11.06
C GLN A 175 7.84 -10.78 -12.41
N ALA A 176 8.69 -9.85 -12.87
CA ALA A 176 9.51 -10.08 -14.05
C ALA A 176 10.59 -11.11 -13.70
N THR A 177 10.54 -12.27 -14.36
CA THR A 177 11.60 -13.30 -14.33
C THR A 177 12.86 -12.86 -15.04
#